data_AF-A0A662UIB2-F1
#
_entry.id   AF-A0A662UIB2-F1
#
_cell.length_a   1.000
_cell.length_b   1.000
_cell.length_c   1.000
_cell.angle_alpha   90.00
_cell.angle_beta   90.00
_cell.angle_gamma   90.00
#
_symmetry.space_group_name_H-M   'P 1'
#
loop_
_entity.id
_entity.type
_entity.pdbx_description
1 polymer ?
#
loop_
_entity_poly.entity_id
_entity_poly.type
_entity_poly.pdbx_seq_one_letter_code
_entity_poly.pdbx_strand_id
1 'polypeptide(L)'
;MRNACCAVHIVRRFLNRDLQSLEDRIAAQKLIYLVQKVAGLDLGYSFMWYSKGPYSRALAKDLRMEFRECECLTPHQEAIISSLMNLLRESALPLPKALEIAASYLMLKEDVYPKPSDPMRELLMRKPYLKENDVKLVINSLNSYLTSLN
;
A
#
# COMPACT_ATOMS: atom_id res chain seq x y z
N MET A 1 17.88 7.12 6.28
CA MET A 1 17.41 7.04 7.68
C MET A 1 15.91 6.76 7.65
N ARG A 2 15.37 5.83 8.45
CA ARG A 2 13.93 5.51 8.42
C ARG A 2 13.11 6.64 9.00
N ASN A 3 12.08 7.10 8.29
CA ASN A 3 11.18 8.13 8.79
C ASN A 3 9.97 7.50 9.50
N ALA A 4 10.24 6.98 10.71
CA ALA A 4 9.26 6.22 11.50
C ALA A 4 8.04 7.04 11.88
N CYS A 5 8.24 8.28 12.33
CA CYS A 5 7.14 9.17 12.68
C CYS A 5 6.22 9.41 11.49
N CYS A 6 6.80 9.74 10.32
CA CYS A 6 6.00 10.03 9.14
C CYS A 6 5.14 8.85 8.70
N ALA A 7 5.69 7.64 8.69
CA ALA A 7 4.92 6.45 8.35
C ALA A 7 3.76 6.22 9.31
N VAL A 8 3.97 6.38 10.62
CA VAL A 8 2.88 6.25 11.60
C VAL A 8 1.83 7.36 11.43
N HIS A 9 2.26 8.60 11.16
CA HIS A 9 1.35 9.72 10.90
C HIS A 9 0.48 9.46 9.66
N ILE A 10 1.07 9.06 8.53
CA ILE A 10 0.36 8.70 7.29
C ILE A 10 -0.66 7.59 7.58
N VAL A 11 -0.24 6.54 8.27
CA VAL A 11 -1.12 5.39 8.53
C VAL A 11 -2.32 5.79 9.40
N ARG A 12 -2.09 6.53 10.50
CA ARG A 12 -3.18 7.00 11.36
C ARG A 12 -4.15 7.90 10.61
N ARG A 13 -3.61 8.84 9.83
CA ARG A 13 -4.40 9.80 9.06
C ARG A 13 -5.26 9.14 7.97
N PHE A 14 -4.68 8.24 7.18
CA PHE A 14 -5.32 7.72 5.98
C PHE A 14 -6.07 6.40 6.19
N LEU A 15 -5.66 5.55 7.14
CA LEU A 15 -6.47 4.37 7.51
C LEU A 15 -7.58 4.72 8.50
N ASN A 16 -7.42 5.80 9.27
CA ASN A 16 -8.31 6.16 10.39
C ASN A 16 -8.45 5.02 11.40
N ARG A 17 -7.33 4.44 11.83
CA ARG A 17 -7.27 3.30 12.75
C ARG A 17 -6.11 3.42 13.74
N ASP A 18 -6.33 2.92 14.95
CA ASP A 18 -5.37 3.01 16.07
C ASP A 18 -4.25 1.96 16.03
N LEU A 19 -4.14 1.19 14.94
CA LEU A 19 -3.12 0.15 14.71
C LEU A 19 -3.04 -0.96 15.76
N GLN A 20 -4.09 -1.11 16.57
CA GLN A 20 -4.17 -2.09 17.65
C GLN A 20 -4.35 -3.50 17.13
N SER A 21 -5.12 -3.67 16.04
CA SER A 21 -5.37 -4.99 15.47
C SER A 21 -4.24 -5.44 14.52
N LEU A 22 -4.10 -6.76 14.36
CA LEU A 22 -3.19 -7.32 13.37
C LEU A 22 -3.59 -6.92 11.94
N GLU A 23 -4.90 -6.84 11.68
CA GLU A 23 -5.44 -6.45 10.37
C GLU A 23 -5.03 -5.03 10.00
N ASP A 24 -5.11 -4.09 10.94
CA ASP A 24 -4.73 -2.69 10.72
C ASP A 24 -3.24 -2.58 10.39
N ARG A 25 -2.40 -3.32 11.11
CA ARG A 25 -0.97 -3.36 10.84
C ARG A 25 -0.65 -4.00 9.49
N ILE A 26 -1.43 -4.97 9.05
CA ILE A 26 -1.29 -5.55 7.70
C ILE A 26 -1.69 -4.51 6.64
N ALA A 27 -2.80 -3.81 6.81
CA ALA A 27 -3.22 -2.73 5.90
C ALA A 27 -2.18 -1.59 5.85
N ALA A 28 -1.58 -1.24 7.00
CA ALA A 28 -0.53 -0.24 7.09
C ALA A 28 0.72 -0.61 6.27
N GLN A 29 1.09 -1.90 6.22
CA GLN A 29 2.18 -2.37 5.35
C GLN A 29 1.89 -2.09 3.88
N LYS A 30 0.65 -2.27 3.45
CA LYS A 30 0.23 -2.03 2.05
C LYS A 30 0.19 -0.55 1.73
N LEU A 31 -0.37 0.23 2.65
CA LEU A 31 -0.44 1.68 2.50
C LEU A 31 0.96 2.29 2.36
N ILE A 32 1.88 1.99 3.28
CA ILE A 32 3.23 2.58 3.23
C ILE A 32 4.00 2.13 1.99
N TYR A 33 3.86 0.86 1.58
CA TYR A 33 4.43 0.40 0.32
C TYR A 33 3.93 1.24 -0.87
N LEU A 34 2.60 1.40 -1.00
CA LEU A 34 2.00 2.19 -2.06
C LEU A 34 2.43 3.66 -2.01
N VAL A 35 2.47 4.26 -0.82
CA VAL A 35 2.89 5.66 -0.64
C VAL A 35 4.32 5.87 -1.15
N GLN A 36 5.26 4.98 -0.79
CA GLN A 36 6.64 5.11 -1.29
C GLN A 36 6.71 4.98 -2.83
N LYS A 37 5.83 4.17 -3.43
CA LYS A 37 5.85 3.93 -4.88
C LYS A 37 5.12 4.98 -5.70
N VAL A 38 4.02 5.52 -5.18
CA VAL A 38 3.09 6.35 -5.93
C VAL A 38 3.28 7.83 -5.62
N ALA A 39 3.56 8.18 -4.36
CA ALA A 39 3.78 9.57 -3.95
C ALA A 39 5.25 10.01 -4.00
N GLY A 40 6.16 9.15 -4.45
CA GLY A 40 7.60 9.43 -4.52
C GLY A 40 8.23 9.75 -3.15
N LEU A 41 7.60 9.31 -2.05
CA LEU A 41 8.04 9.59 -0.69
C LEU A 41 8.93 8.46 -0.17
N ASP A 42 10.25 8.64 -0.15
CA ASP A 42 11.15 7.66 0.47
C ASP A 42 11.09 7.74 2.01
N LEU A 43 10.43 6.77 2.63
CA LEU A 43 10.35 6.62 4.09
C LEU A 43 11.45 5.71 4.65
N GLY A 44 12.32 5.17 3.80
CA GLY A 44 13.43 4.30 4.17
C GLY A 44 13.03 2.85 4.48
N TYR A 45 11.83 2.41 4.09
CA TYR A 45 11.39 1.03 4.29
C TYR A 45 11.62 0.17 3.05
N SER A 46 12.43 -0.86 3.19
CA SER A 46 12.52 -1.94 2.21
C SER A 46 11.39 -2.94 2.42
N PHE A 47 10.80 -3.40 1.32
CA PHE A 47 9.71 -4.37 1.31
C PHE A 47 10.14 -5.66 0.61
N MET A 48 9.67 -6.79 1.14
CA MET A 48 9.80 -8.11 0.54
C MET A 48 8.42 -8.75 0.37
N TRP A 49 8.32 -9.69 -0.56
CA TRP A 49 7.09 -10.44 -0.76
C TRP A 49 6.87 -11.43 0.39
N TYR A 50 5.71 -11.35 1.04
CA TYR A 50 5.25 -12.28 2.08
C TYR A 50 3.84 -12.82 1.76
N SER A 51 3.29 -13.66 2.64
CA SER A 51 1.96 -14.29 2.47
C SER A 51 0.85 -13.30 2.12
N LYS A 52 0.86 -12.10 2.73
CA LYS A 52 -0.12 -11.03 2.47
C LYS A 52 0.36 -10.00 1.44
N GLY A 53 1.45 -10.24 0.70
CA GLY A 53 2.05 -9.29 -0.25
C GLY A 53 3.20 -8.49 0.38
N PRO A 54 3.38 -7.20 0.03
CA PRO A 54 4.52 -6.39 0.50
C PRO A 54 4.62 -6.32 2.02
N TYR A 55 5.78 -6.65 2.57
CA TYR A 55 6.01 -6.60 4.01
C TYR A 55 7.41 -6.08 4.34
N SER A 56 7.46 -5.16 5.30
CA SER A 56 8.68 -4.62 5.89
C SER A 56 8.71 -4.94 7.39
N ARG A 57 9.73 -5.73 7.79
CA ARG A 57 10.00 -6.02 9.21
C ARG A 57 10.27 -4.75 10.02
N ALA A 58 10.97 -3.79 9.41
CA ALA A 58 11.27 -2.52 10.06
C ALA A 58 9.99 -1.71 10.31
N LEU A 59 9.12 -1.59 9.30
CA LEU A 59 7.83 -0.93 9.48
C LEU A 59 6.97 -1.65 10.52
N ALA A 60 7.00 -2.98 10.58
CA ALA A 60 6.23 -3.73 11.57
C ALA A 60 6.68 -3.43 13.02
N LYS A 61 7.96 -3.09 13.22
CA LYS A 61 8.48 -2.61 14.51
C LYS A 61 7.99 -1.19 14.77
N ASP A 62 8.15 -0.30 13.80
CA ASP A 62 7.89 1.13 13.96
C ASP A 62 6.38 1.44 14.12
N LEU A 63 5.48 0.64 13.53
CA LEU A 63 4.02 0.76 13.70
C LEU A 63 3.52 0.50 15.13
N ARG A 64 4.35 -0.07 16.00
CA ARG A 64 4.02 -0.29 17.43
C ARG A 64 4.53 0.84 18.33
N MET A 65 5.24 1.81 17.76
CA MET A 65 5.80 2.92 18.51
C MET A 65 4.82 4.07 18.55
N GLU A 66 4.89 4.85 19.62
CA GLU A 66 4.17 6.10 19.75
C GLU A 66 5.08 7.26 19.37
N PHE A 67 4.58 8.11 18.47
CA PHE A 67 5.25 9.33 18.07
C PHE A 67 4.33 10.51 18.34
N ARG A 68 4.93 11.66 18.68
CA ARG A 68 4.25 12.96 18.66
C ARG A 68 4.00 13.40 17.22
N GLU A 69 3.20 14.43 17.03
CA GLU A 69 2.93 15.01 15.71
C GLU A 69 4.22 15.29 14.93
N CYS A 70 4.21 14.97 13.65
CA CYS A 70 5.29 15.29 12.72
C CYS A 70 4.71 15.74 11.39
N GLU A 71 5.35 16.76 10.83
CA GLU A 71 5.05 17.27 9.50
C GLU A 71 6.05 16.65 8.52
N CYS A 72 5.55 15.92 7.53
CA CYS A 72 6.41 15.12 6.65
C CYS A 72 5.87 14.92 5.23
N LEU A 73 4.69 15.47 4.93
CA LEU A 73 4.09 15.44 3.61
C LEU A 73 4.11 16.86 3.05
N THR A 74 4.54 17.00 1.80
CA THR A 74 4.22 18.22 1.04
C THR A 74 2.73 18.21 0.67
N PRO A 75 2.11 19.38 0.40
CA PRO A 75 0.73 19.42 -0.09
C PRO A 75 0.49 18.56 -1.34
N HIS A 76 1.50 18.46 -2.21
CA HIS A 76 1.44 17.62 -3.40
C HIS A 76 1.42 16.12 -3.06
N GLN A 77 2.29 15.67 -2.16
CA GLN A 77 2.30 14.27 -1.69
C GLN A 77 0.99 13.92 -1.00
N GLU A 78 0.49 14.83 -0.16
CA GLU A 78 -0.79 14.64 0.53
C GLU A 78 -1.96 14.50 -0.45
N ALA A 79 -1.98 15.31 -1.51
CA ALA A 79 -2.98 15.21 -2.57
C ALA A 79 -2.93 13.85 -3.28
N ILE A 80 -1.73 13.38 -3.66
CA ILE A 80 -1.55 12.06 -4.30
C ILE A 80 -2.05 10.94 -3.39
N ILE A 81 -1.65 10.93 -2.11
CA ILE A 81 -2.05 9.90 -1.17
C ILE A 81 -3.58 9.94 -0.96
N SER A 82 -4.16 11.14 -0.85
CA SER A 82 -5.61 11.32 -0.71
C SER A 82 -6.38 10.78 -1.92
N SER A 83 -5.96 11.13 -3.13
CA SER A 83 -6.58 10.63 -4.37
C SER A 83 -6.46 9.11 -4.50
N LEU A 84 -5.30 8.53 -4.22
CA LEU A 84 -5.11 7.08 -4.20
C LEU A 84 -6.04 6.41 -3.18
N MET A 85 -6.14 6.96 -1.98
CA MET A 85 -7.00 6.40 -0.93
C MET A 85 -8.49 6.50 -1.29
N ASN A 86 -8.93 7.60 -1.89
CA ASN A 86 -10.30 7.75 -2.38
C ASN A 86 -10.61 6.71 -3.47
N LEU A 87 -9.72 6.55 -4.46
CA LEU A 87 -9.86 5.53 -5.50
C LEU A 87 -10.02 4.12 -4.91
N LEU A 88 -9.24 3.77 -3.88
CA LEU A 88 -9.34 2.46 -3.25
C LEU A 88 -10.60 2.31 -2.38
N ARG A 89 -11.08 3.41 -1.76
CA ARG A 89 -12.33 3.43 -0.97
C ARG A 89 -13.58 3.35 -1.84
N GLU A 90 -13.54 3.91 -3.04
CA GLU A 90 -14.63 3.86 -4.04
C GLU A 90 -14.74 2.49 -4.72
N SER A 91 -13.76 1.60 -4.52
CA SER A 91 -13.87 0.22 -4.97
C SER A 91 -15.02 -0.49 -4.24
N ALA A 92 -15.63 -1.49 -4.88
CA ALA A 92 -16.69 -2.32 -4.28
C ALA A 92 -16.18 -3.24 -3.14
N LEU A 93 -14.96 -3.03 -2.64
CA LEU A 93 -14.27 -3.87 -1.68
C LEU A 93 -13.99 -3.13 -0.38
N PRO A 94 -13.93 -3.85 0.75
CA PRO A 94 -13.34 -3.30 1.96
C PRO A 94 -11.93 -2.79 1.70
N LEU A 95 -11.62 -1.59 2.20
CA LEU A 95 -10.34 -0.91 1.99
C LEU A 95 -9.10 -1.80 2.27
N PRO A 96 -9.03 -2.61 3.35
CA PRO A 96 -7.89 -3.51 3.56
C PRO A 96 -7.65 -4.49 2.40
N LYS A 97 -8.74 -4.98 1.79
CA LYS A 97 -8.68 -5.89 0.64
C LYS A 97 -8.26 -5.15 -0.63
N ALA A 98 -8.79 -3.95 -0.86
CA ALA A 98 -8.38 -3.10 -1.99
C ALA A 98 -6.87 -2.74 -1.90
N LEU A 99 -6.40 -2.35 -0.71
CA LEU A 99 -4.98 -2.11 -0.42
C LEU A 99 -4.13 -3.36 -0.66
N GLU A 100 -4.59 -4.53 -0.22
CA GLU A 100 -3.88 -5.79 -0.43
C GLU A 100 -3.70 -6.08 -1.93
N ILE A 101 -4.75 -5.94 -2.73
CA ILE A 101 -4.71 -6.15 -4.18
C ILE A 101 -3.75 -5.15 -4.83
N ALA A 102 -3.96 -3.85 -4.60
CA ALA A 102 -3.18 -2.77 -5.21
C ALA A 102 -1.68 -2.90 -4.90
N ALA A 103 -1.33 -3.07 -3.63
CA ALA A 103 0.07 -3.18 -3.19
C ALA A 103 0.72 -4.47 -3.70
N SER A 104 0.00 -5.59 -3.69
CA SER A 104 0.53 -6.87 -4.17
C SER A 104 0.77 -6.85 -5.67
N TYR A 105 -0.18 -6.35 -6.45
CA TYR A 105 -0.03 -6.20 -7.89
C TYR A 105 1.16 -5.31 -8.24
N LEU A 106 1.25 -4.13 -7.63
CA LEU A 106 2.34 -3.19 -7.93
C LEU A 106 3.71 -3.77 -7.56
N MET A 107 3.81 -4.55 -6.48
CA MET A 107 5.05 -5.23 -6.12
C MET A 107 5.43 -6.34 -7.09
N LEU A 108 4.48 -7.15 -7.54
CA LEU A 108 4.74 -8.16 -8.57
C LEU A 108 5.19 -7.54 -9.88
N LYS A 109 4.60 -6.39 -10.25
CA LYS A 109 4.94 -5.64 -11.46
C LYS A 109 6.34 -5.01 -11.40
N GLU A 110 6.70 -4.42 -10.26
CA GLU A 110 7.88 -3.54 -10.18
C GLU A 110 9.08 -4.15 -9.45
N ASP A 111 8.86 -4.87 -8.34
CA ASP A 111 9.87 -5.11 -7.31
C ASP A 111 10.25 -6.57 -7.10
N VAL A 112 9.44 -7.52 -7.60
CA VAL A 112 9.74 -8.96 -7.48
C VAL A 112 10.67 -9.40 -8.61
N TYR A 113 11.64 -10.26 -8.26
CA TYR A 113 12.53 -10.91 -9.21
C TYR A 113 12.44 -12.45 -9.11
N PRO A 114 12.32 -13.19 -10.24
CA PRO A 114 12.10 -12.65 -11.59
C PRO A 114 10.73 -11.96 -11.71
N LYS A 115 10.65 -10.94 -12.56
CA LYS A 115 9.38 -10.24 -12.82
C LYS A 115 8.42 -11.19 -13.55
N PRO A 116 7.21 -11.46 -13.02
CA PRO A 116 6.22 -12.25 -13.73
C PRO A 116 5.81 -11.59 -15.04
N SER A 117 5.60 -12.37 -16.09
CA SER A 117 5.09 -11.86 -17.38
C SER A 117 3.65 -11.34 -17.26
N ASP A 118 2.85 -11.97 -16.39
CA ASP A 118 1.50 -11.54 -16.06
C ASP A 118 1.37 -11.40 -14.53
N PRO A 119 1.62 -10.19 -13.97
CA PRO A 119 1.51 -9.94 -12.55
C PRO A 119 0.10 -10.16 -11.98
N MET A 120 -0.96 -10.01 -12.79
CA MET A 120 -2.34 -10.23 -12.35
C MET A 120 -2.61 -11.72 -12.18
N ARG A 121 -2.22 -12.54 -13.17
CA ARG A 121 -2.33 -14.00 -13.08
C ARG A 121 -1.50 -14.53 -11.91
N GLU A 122 -0.28 -14.03 -11.75
CA GLU A 122 0.57 -14.41 -10.61
C GLU A 122 -0.08 -14.06 -9.27
N LEU A 123 -0.72 -12.89 -9.17
CA LEU A 123 -1.46 -12.49 -7.98
C LEU A 123 -2.60 -13.47 -7.64
N LEU A 124 -3.42 -13.83 -8.64
CA LEU A 124 -4.54 -14.75 -8.46
C LEU A 124 -4.06 -16.17 -8.11
N MET A 125 -2.95 -16.63 -8.69
CA MET A 125 -2.32 -17.91 -8.33
C MET A 125 -1.84 -17.92 -6.87
N ARG A 126 -1.19 -16.85 -6.42
CA ARG A 126 -0.68 -16.74 -5.04
C ARG A 126 -1.78 -16.49 -4.01
N LYS A 127 -2.92 -15.96 -4.44
CA LYS A 127 -4.04 -15.56 -3.57
C LYS A 127 -5.37 -16.06 -4.13
N PRO A 128 -5.61 -17.39 -4.10
CA PRO A 128 -6.81 -18.00 -4.69
C PRO A 128 -8.12 -17.59 -4.01
N TYR A 129 -8.06 -16.96 -2.83
CA TYR A 129 -9.22 -16.37 -2.15
C TYR A 129 -9.68 -15.04 -2.74
N LEU A 130 -8.89 -14.41 -3.62
CA LEU A 130 -9.29 -13.20 -4.33
C LEU A 130 -10.14 -13.58 -5.54
N LYS A 131 -11.22 -12.84 -5.76
CA LYS A 131 -12.05 -13.01 -6.95
C LYS A 131 -11.40 -12.26 -8.12
N GLU A 132 -11.37 -12.89 -9.29
CA GLU A 132 -10.75 -12.30 -10.48
C GLU A 132 -11.37 -10.95 -10.86
N ASN A 133 -12.70 -10.82 -10.79
CA ASN A 133 -13.38 -9.56 -11.09
C ASN A 133 -12.99 -8.44 -10.12
N ASP A 134 -12.91 -8.74 -8.82
CA ASP A 134 -12.45 -7.79 -7.78
C ASP A 134 -11.02 -7.30 -8.11
N VAL A 135 -10.14 -8.24 -8.48
CA VAL A 135 -8.74 -7.96 -8.81
C VAL A 135 -8.63 -7.09 -10.07
N LYS A 136 -9.36 -7.44 -11.13
CA LYS A 136 -9.41 -6.67 -12.38
C LYS A 136 -9.87 -5.24 -12.15
N LEU A 137 -10.94 -5.04 -11.38
CA LEU A 137 -11.46 -3.71 -11.09
C LEU A 137 -10.42 -2.83 -10.38
N VAL A 138 -9.79 -3.33 -9.31
CA VAL A 138 -8.78 -2.56 -8.57
C VAL A 138 -7.54 -2.29 -9.43
N ILE A 139 -7.06 -3.28 -10.19
CA ILE A 139 -5.87 -3.12 -11.06
C ILE A 139 -6.13 -2.11 -12.17
N ASN A 140 -7.31 -2.16 -12.81
CA ASN A 140 -7.66 -1.23 -13.88
C ASN A 140 -7.73 0.21 -13.36
N SER A 141 -8.42 0.43 -12.24
CA SER A 141 -8.48 1.76 -11.61
C SER A 141 -7.08 2.25 -11.22
N LEU A 142 -6.27 1.39 -10.61
CA LEU A 142 -4.89 1.74 -10.23
C LEU A 142 -4.03 2.09 -11.46
N ASN A 143 -4.04 1.30 -12.53
CA ASN A 143 -3.24 1.57 -13.72
C ASN A 143 -3.69 2.84 -14.46
N SER A 144 -4.99 3.11 -14.54
CA SER A 144 -5.52 4.37 -15.08
C SER A 144 -5.03 5.57 -14.26
N TYR A 145 -5.08 5.44 -12.93
CA TYR A 145 -4.58 6.48 -12.03
C TYR A 145 -3.08 6.72 -12.17
N LEU A 146 -2.27 5.66 -12.18
CA LEU A 146 -0.81 5.77 -12.37
C LEU A 146 -0.44 6.40 -13.72
N THR A 147 -1.20 6.11 -14.78
CA THR A 147 -1.01 6.76 -16.08
C THR A 147 -1.32 8.25 -16.01
N SER A 148 -2.31 8.68 -15.23
CA SER A 148 -2.67 10.10 -15.08
C SER A 148 -1.70 10.95 -14.25
N LEU A 149 -0.77 10.31 -13.54
CA LEU A 149 0.27 10.99 -12.74
C LEU A 149 1.55 11.30 -13.54
N ASN A 150 1.71 10.70 -14.72
CA ASN A 150 2.85 10.90 -15.63
C ASN A 150 2.47 11.86 -16.76
#